data_AF-A0A7Y9ZM05-F1
#
_entry.id   AF-A0A7Y9ZM05-F1
#
_cell.length_a   1.000
_cell.length_b   1.000
_cell.length_c   1.000
_cell.angle_alpha   90.00
_cell.angle_beta   90.00
_cell.angle_gamma   90.00
#
_symmetry.space_group_name_H-M   'P 1'
#
loop_
_entity.id
_entity.type
_entity.pdbx_description
1 polymer ?
#
loop_
_entity_poly.entity_id
_entity_poly.type
_entity_poly.pdbx_seq_one_letter_code
_entity_poly.pdbx_strand_id
1 'polypeptide(L)'
;MALLNGAQGRDEVPHVREIYAEEKRRRDVQRQRAAQRRQRAGELADEHAEASREYVARVWAETGEGPTWRELASALGVEGPLASAMIDTLHRRGVLTSTKEPRSLAVTPGPADDE
;
A
#
# COMPACT_ATOMS: atom_id res chain seq x y z
N MET A 1 -33.77 46.64 -42.07
CA MET A 1 -34.82 45.80 -41.46
C MET A 1 -34.17 44.50 -41.06
N ALA A 2 -34.00 44.31 -39.75
CA ALA A 2 -33.49 43.08 -39.15
C ALA A 2 -34.49 41.94 -39.35
N LEU A 3 -33.99 40.69 -39.32
CA LEU A 3 -34.45 39.65 -38.39
C LEU A 3 -33.49 38.44 -38.49
N LEU A 4 -32.77 38.23 -37.39
CA LEU A 4 -32.04 37.00 -37.06
C LEU A 4 -33.00 35.80 -37.08
N ASN A 5 -32.51 34.64 -37.46
CA ASN A 5 -32.91 33.37 -36.82
C ASN A 5 -31.70 32.44 -36.76
N GLY A 6 -31.01 32.52 -35.62
CA GLY A 6 -30.00 31.55 -35.22
C GLY A 6 -30.69 30.25 -34.81
N ALA A 7 -30.52 29.20 -35.60
CA ALA A 7 -30.71 27.84 -35.14
C ALA A 7 -29.55 27.50 -34.20
N GLN A 8 -29.70 27.84 -32.92
CA GLN A 8 -28.81 27.39 -31.85
C GLN A 8 -28.86 25.86 -31.76
N GLY A 9 -27.76 25.23 -32.17
CA GLY A 9 -27.44 23.87 -31.78
C GLY A 9 -27.37 23.79 -30.25
N ARG A 10 -28.36 23.13 -29.66
CA ARG A 10 -28.27 22.64 -28.29
C ARG A 10 -27.41 21.39 -28.29
N ASP A 11 -26.11 21.58 -28.42
CA ASP A 11 -25.14 20.60 -27.96
C ASP A 11 -24.79 21.05 -26.55
N GLU A 12 -25.43 20.42 -25.56
CA GLU A 12 -25.07 20.55 -24.14
C GLU A 12 -23.64 20.04 -23.98
N VAL A 13 -22.67 20.92 -24.20
CA VAL A 13 -21.28 20.69 -23.77
C VAL A 13 -21.31 20.81 -22.25
N PRO A 14 -21.16 19.72 -21.46
CA PRO A 14 -21.12 19.84 -20.02
C PRO A 14 -20.02 20.84 -19.67
N HIS A 15 -20.37 21.86 -18.87
CA HIS A 15 -19.47 22.95 -18.58
C HIS A 15 -18.14 22.36 -18.13
N VAL A 16 -17.05 22.65 -18.83
CA VAL A 16 -15.70 22.13 -18.55
C VAL A 16 -15.35 22.20 -17.05
N ARG A 17 -15.87 23.22 -16.35
CA ARG A 17 -15.80 23.39 -14.89
C ARG A 17 -16.35 22.21 -14.08
N GLU A 18 -17.46 21.61 -14.50
CA GLU A 18 -18.10 20.45 -13.86
C GLU A 18 -17.29 19.17 -14.07
N ILE A 19 -16.71 18.99 -15.26
CA ILE A 19 -15.79 17.87 -15.56
C ILE A 19 -14.53 17.96 -14.69
N TYR A 20 -13.91 19.14 -14.58
CA TYR A 20 -12.75 19.35 -13.70
C TYR A 20 -13.09 19.14 -12.22
N ALA A 21 -14.28 19.57 -11.78
CA ALA A 21 -14.72 19.38 -10.40
C ALA A 21 -14.96 17.88 -10.08
N GLU A 22 -15.56 17.13 -11.02
CA GLU A 22 -15.76 15.70 -10.87
C GLU A 22 -14.42 14.94 -10.88
N GLU A 23 -13.52 15.27 -11.79
CA GLU A 23 -12.20 14.63 -11.86
C GLU A 23 -11.37 14.90 -10.59
N LYS A 24 -11.44 16.14 -10.07
CA LYS A 24 -10.84 16.50 -8.78
C LYS A 24 -11.44 15.67 -7.64
N ARG A 25 -12.77 15.55 -7.54
CA ARG A 25 -13.44 14.71 -6.53
C ARG A 25 -13.00 13.25 -6.62
N ARG A 26 -12.90 12.68 -7.83
CA ARG A 26 -12.42 11.30 -8.03
C ARG A 26 -10.98 11.12 -7.53
N ARG A 27 -10.09 12.08 -7.83
CA ARG A 27 -8.70 12.06 -7.34
C ARG A 27 -8.64 12.20 -5.82
N ASP A 28 -9.45 13.08 -5.23
CA ASP A 28 -9.51 13.27 -3.78
C ASP A 28 -10.01 12.02 -3.05
N VAL A 29 -11.06 11.36 -3.55
CA VAL A 29 -11.55 10.08 -2.98
C VAL A 29 -10.48 8.99 -3.07
N GLN A 30 -9.76 8.88 -4.20
CA GLN A 30 -8.67 7.92 -4.34
C GLN A 30 -7.52 8.21 -3.36
N ARG A 31 -7.15 9.49 -3.18
CA ARG A 31 -6.14 9.90 -2.19
C ARG A 31 -6.56 9.57 -0.77
N GLN A 32 -7.81 9.84 -0.41
CA GLN A 32 -8.33 9.50 0.93
C GLN A 32 -8.34 7.99 1.18
N ARG A 33 -8.74 7.18 0.20
CA ARG A 33 -8.68 5.71 0.30
C ARG A 33 -7.26 5.20 0.43
N ALA A 34 -6.31 5.77 -0.31
CA ALA A 34 -4.89 5.42 -0.20
C ALA A 34 -4.31 5.82 1.18
N ALA A 35 -4.69 6.99 1.71
CA ALA A 35 -4.26 7.45 3.03
C ALA A 35 -4.79 6.53 4.14
N GLN A 36 -6.09 6.19 4.12
CA GLN A 36 -6.69 5.25 5.08
C GLN A 36 -6.03 3.87 5.01
N ARG A 37 -5.74 3.37 3.80
CA ARG A 37 -5.03 2.09 3.64
C ARG A 37 -3.63 2.14 4.27
N ARG A 38 -2.89 3.23 4.09
CA ARG A 38 -1.55 3.41 4.69
C ARG A 38 -1.62 3.48 6.21
N GLN A 39 -2.59 4.20 6.75
CA GLN A 39 -2.82 4.25 8.20
C GLN A 39 -3.09 2.84 8.75
N ARG A 40 -4.03 2.12 8.14
CA ARG A 40 -4.38 0.76 8.57
C ARG A 40 -3.22 -0.23 8.45
N ALA A 41 -2.45 -0.12 7.37
CA ALA A 41 -1.24 -0.91 7.20
C ALA A 41 -0.16 -0.59 8.24
N GLY A 42 -0.06 0.67 8.67
CA GLY A 42 0.82 1.09 9.75
C GLY A 42 0.43 0.47 11.10
N GLU A 43 -0.87 0.52 11.44
CA GLU A 43 -1.40 -0.11 12.66
C GLU A 43 -1.12 -1.62 12.67
N LEU A 44 -1.41 -2.32 11.57
CA LEU A 44 -1.12 -3.75 11.43
C LEU A 44 0.38 -4.05 11.52
N ALA A 45 1.22 -3.20 10.93
CA ALA A 45 2.67 -3.37 11.01
C ALA A 45 3.21 -3.14 12.43
N ASP A 46 2.57 -2.29 13.25
CA ASP A 46 2.93 -2.14 14.67
C ASP A 46 2.46 -3.36 15.47
N GLU A 47 1.22 -3.79 15.27
CA GLU A 47 0.63 -4.97 15.94
C GLU A 47 1.42 -6.25 15.65
N HIS A 48 1.84 -6.44 14.39
CA HIS A 48 2.50 -7.65 13.94
C HIS A 48 4.04 -7.54 13.88
N ALA A 49 4.65 -6.45 14.36
CA ALA A 49 6.10 -6.26 14.26
C ALA A 49 6.88 -7.44 14.86
N GLU A 50 6.54 -7.83 16.09
CA GLU A 50 7.25 -8.91 16.79
C GLU A 50 6.90 -10.29 16.21
N ALA A 51 5.61 -10.56 15.99
CA ALA A 51 5.17 -11.80 15.35
C ALA A 51 5.81 -12.02 13.98
N SER A 52 6.06 -10.94 13.22
CA SER A 52 6.77 -10.99 11.94
C SER A 52 8.23 -11.42 12.13
N ARG A 53 8.92 -10.88 13.13
CA ARG A 53 10.31 -11.27 13.43
C ARG A 53 10.41 -12.72 13.85
N GLU A 54 9.55 -13.13 14.76
CA GLU A 54 9.52 -14.51 15.26
C GLU A 54 9.23 -15.51 14.13
N TYR A 55 8.25 -15.23 13.27
CA TYR A 55 7.92 -16.09 12.15
C TYR A 55 9.09 -16.20 11.16
N VAL A 56 9.68 -15.08 10.77
CA VAL A 56 10.81 -15.07 9.82
C VAL A 56 12.02 -15.80 10.42
N ALA A 57 12.38 -15.53 11.67
CA ALA A 57 13.48 -16.21 12.35
C ALA A 57 13.24 -17.73 12.44
N ARG A 58 12.00 -18.15 12.73
CA ARG A 58 11.62 -19.56 12.76
C ARG A 58 11.80 -20.22 11.40
N VAL A 59 11.30 -19.61 10.33
CA VAL A 59 11.42 -20.18 8.96
C VAL A 59 12.89 -20.30 8.54
N TRP A 60 13.73 -19.32 8.87
CA TRP A 60 15.18 -19.42 8.66
C TRP A 60 15.80 -20.59 9.42
N ALA A 61 15.43 -20.79 10.68
CA ALA A 61 15.95 -21.89 11.49
C ALA A 61 15.48 -23.27 10.99
N GLU A 62 14.25 -23.36 10.48
CA GLU A 62 13.66 -24.62 10.02
C GLU A 62 14.10 -25.02 8.61
N THR A 63 14.24 -24.03 7.71
CA THR A 63 14.42 -24.29 6.27
C THR A 63 15.79 -23.89 5.73
N GLY A 64 16.54 -23.05 6.47
CA GLY A 64 17.76 -22.43 5.97
C GLY A 64 17.53 -21.32 4.93
N GLU A 65 16.27 -20.98 4.63
CA GLU A 65 15.86 -19.91 3.72
C GLU A 65 14.82 -18.98 4.40
N GLY A 66 14.64 -17.78 3.86
CA GLY A 66 13.62 -16.84 4.36
C GLY A 66 12.25 -17.09 3.75
N PRO A 67 11.14 -16.73 4.44
CA PRO A 67 9.82 -16.84 3.84
C PRO A 67 9.63 -15.78 2.74
N THR A 68 8.69 -16.04 1.84
CA THR A 68 8.15 -15.00 0.97
C THR A 68 7.26 -14.03 1.76
N TRP A 69 7.07 -12.82 1.24
CA TRP A 69 6.12 -11.87 1.83
C TRP A 69 4.67 -12.39 1.87
N ARG A 70 4.30 -13.30 0.97
CA ARG A 70 2.97 -13.92 0.95
C ARG A 70 2.82 -14.96 2.07
N GLU A 71 3.85 -15.76 2.32
CA GLU A 71 3.87 -16.73 3.42
C GLU A 71 3.79 -16.02 4.77
N LEU A 72 4.57 -14.95 4.96
CA LEU A 72 4.48 -14.12 6.17
C LEU A 72 3.08 -13.50 6.32
N ALA A 73 2.53 -12.88 5.27
CA ALA A 73 1.19 -12.30 5.31
C ALA A 73 0.12 -13.32 5.67
N SER A 74 0.19 -14.52 5.08
CA SER A 74 -0.72 -15.63 5.37
C SER A 74 -0.59 -16.11 6.82
N ALA A 75 0.63 -16.19 7.35
CA ALA A 75 0.87 -16.59 8.75
C ALA A 75 0.31 -15.57 9.75
N LEU A 76 0.28 -14.29 9.38
CA LEU A 76 -0.31 -13.21 10.18
C LEU A 76 -1.82 -13.04 9.96
N GLY A 77 -2.43 -13.81 9.05
CA GLY A 77 -3.85 -13.69 8.71
C GLY A 77 -4.20 -12.40 7.96
N VAL A 78 -3.22 -11.74 7.34
CA VAL A 78 -3.42 -10.49 6.60
C VAL A 78 -3.49 -10.76 5.11
N GLU A 79 -4.63 -10.45 4.49
CA GLU A 79 -4.87 -10.76 3.08
C GLU A 79 -5.04 -9.51 2.19
N GLY A 80 -4.89 -9.74 0.89
CA GLY A 80 -5.23 -8.75 -0.13
C GLY A 80 -4.33 -7.50 -0.16
N PRO A 81 -4.87 -6.34 -0.59
CA PRO A 81 -4.08 -5.13 -0.81
C PRO A 81 -3.44 -4.53 0.47
N LEU A 82 -3.90 -4.94 1.65
CA LEU A 82 -3.35 -4.50 2.94
C LEU A 82 -2.05 -5.23 3.27
N ALA A 83 -1.92 -6.50 2.89
CA ALA A 83 -0.73 -7.32 3.16
C ALA A 83 0.54 -6.67 2.57
N SER A 84 0.51 -6.33 1.28
CA SER A 84 1.65 -5.68 0.63
C SER A 84 2.00 -4.34 1.27
N ALA A 85 1.01 -3.53 1.65
CA ALA A 85 1.24 -2.24 2.30
C ALA A 85 1.80 -2.38 3.73
N MET A 86 1.38 -3.42 4.46
CA MET A 86 1.91 -3.75 5.78
C MET A 86 3.37 -4.20 5.67
N ILE A 87 3.69 -5.12 4.74
CA ILE A 87 5.07 -5.59 4.51
C ILE A 87 5.99 -4.44 4.10
N ASP A 88 5.54 -3.54 3.22
CA ASP A 88 6.29 -2.33 2.86
C ASP A 88 6.55 -1.43 4.08
N THR A 89 5.60 -1.34 5.01
CA THR A 89 5.75 -0.57 6.24
C THR A 89 6.73 -1.23 7.20
N LEU A 90 6.72 -2.57 7.33
CA LEU A 90 7.70 -3.33 8.11
C LEU A 90 9.13 -3.13 7.60
N HIS A 91 9.32 -3.05 6.27
CA HIS A 91 10.61 -2.68 5.67
C HIS A 91 11.03 -1.26 6.02
N ARG A 92 10.14 -0.28 5.84
CA ARG A 92 10.43 1.13 6.14
C ARG A 92 10.75 1.36 7.62
N ARG A 93 10.22 0.53 8.51
CA ARG A 93 10.48 0.56 9.96
C ARG A 93 11.72 -0.24 10.37
N GLY A 94 12.40 -0.90 9.44
CA GLY A 94 13.56 -1.74 9.76
C GLY A 94 13.21 -2.96 10.61
N VAL A 95 11.98 -3.48 10.50
CA VAL A 95 11.61 -4.75 11.13
C VAL A 95 12.15 -5.90 10.28
N LEU A 96 11.98 -5.79 8.96
CA LEU A 96 12.35 -6.80 7.97
C LEU A 96 13.21 -6.19 6.87
N THR A 97 14.04 -7.03 6.27
CA THR A 97 14.76 -6.74 5.03
C THR A 97 14.45 -7.80 3.99
N SER A 98 14.44 -7.43 2.71
CA SER A 98 14.32 -8.36 1.59
C SER A 98 15.67 -8.44 0.87
N THR A 99 16.19 -9.64 0.65
CA THR A 99 17.23 -9.87 -0.36
C THR A 99 16.59 -9.99 -1.76
N LYS A 100 17.42 -10.06 -2.82
CA LYS A 100 16.94 -10.10 -4.22
C LYS A 100 16.29 -11.43 -4.61
N GLU A 101 16.37 -12.45 -3.77
CA GLU A 101 15.87 -13.78 -4.09
C GLU A 101 14.37 -13.87 -3.73
N PRO A 102 13.62 -14.80 -4.33
CA PRO A 102 12.17 -14.92 -4.08
C PRO A 102 11.81 -15.37 -2.64
N ARG A 103 12.78 -15.79 -1.82
CA ARG A 103 12.65 -16.35 -0.46
C ARG A 103 13.61 -15.72 0.53
N SER A 104 13.40 -14.43 0.74
CA SER A 104 14.48 -13.56 1.18
C SER A 104 14.11 -12.57 2.26
N LEU A 105 12.94 -12.74 2.89
CA LEU A 105 12.66 -11.96 4.09
C LEU A 105 13.59 -12.41 5.21
N ALA A 106 14.32 -11.48 5.76
CA ALA A 106 15.14 -11.66 6.94
C ALA A 106 14.76 -10.62 8.00
N VAL A 107 14.99 -10.95 9.26
CA VAL A 107 14.90 -9.98 10.35
C VAL A 107 16.03 -8.97 10.17
N THR A 108 15.72 -7.69 10.27
CA THR A 108 16.79 -6.68 10.29
C THR A 108 17.58 -6.88 11.59
N PRO A 109 18.90 -7.15 11.53
CA PRO A 109 19.69 -7.18 12.75
C PRO A 109 19.56 -5.81 13.42
N GLY A 110 19.34 -5.80 14.75
CA GLY A 110 19.40 -4.57 15.52
C GLY A 110 20.75 -3.87 15.29
N PRO A 111 20.90 -2.58 15.63
CA PRO A 111 22.24 -2.00 15.71
C PRO A 111 23.05 -2.98 16.55
N ALA A 112 24.07 -3.58 15.92
CA ALA A 112 24.97 -4.46 16.64
C ALA A 112 25.40 -3.68 17.88
N ASP A 113 25.33 -4.33 19.05
CA ASP A 113 26.26 -4.02 20.12
C ASP A 113 27.67 -4.13 19.51
N ASP A 114 28.13 -3.03 18.90
CA ASP A 114 29.54 -2.74 18.69
C ASP A 114 30.08 -2.56 20.11
N GLU A 115 30.79 -3.59 20.56
CA GLU A 115 31.55 -3.66 21.81
C GLU A 115 32.52 -2.48 21.99
#